data_AF-A0A2E8CZ93-F1
#
_entry.id   AF-A0A2E8CZ93-F1
#
_cell.length_a   1.000
_cell.length_b   1.000
_cell.length_c   1.000
_cell.angle_alpha   90.00
_cell.angle_beta   90.00
_cell.angle_gamma   90.00
#
_symmetry.space_group_name_H-M   'P 1'
#
loop_
_entity.id
_entity.type
_entity.pdbx_description
1 polymer ?
#
loop_
_entity_poly.entity_id
_entity_poly.type
_entity_poly.pdbx_seq_one_letter_code
_entity_poly.pdbx_strand_id
1 'polypeptide(L)'
;MMQTCEALGEAHRKNLLHRDIKPANIFAANRGGVYDVVKLLDFGLAKPLANFAEAGITQDGTITGSPLFMSPEQASGDTPADARSDIYALGVVAYYLLSGKPPFMDENPMRVLISHIQRDPPALSDHDSQIPADIEDVVMRCLQKDPEHRFQDTEAMYQALADCAASGLWTREMARNWWECNGCPHKKALDVAVFEASSV
;
A
#
# COMPACT_ATOMS: atom_id res chain seq x y z
N MET A 1 4.27 6.24 -1.62
CA MET A 1 5.05 4.98 -1.72
C MET A 1 6.39 5.08 -1.03
N MET A 2 7.30 5.98 -1.41
CA MET A 2 8.62 6.13 -0.77
C MET A 2 8.56 6.30 0.76
N GLN A 3 7.74 7.23 1.28
CA GLN A 3 7.55 7.38 2.73
C GLN A 3 6.99 6.12 3.42
N THR A 4 6.20 5.31 2.71
CA THR A 4 5.70 4.02 3.23
C THR A 4 6.82 3.00 3.33
N CYS A 5 7.76 2.99 2.38
CA CYS A 5 8.96 2.15 2.43
C CYS A 5 9.82 2.50 3.65
N GLU A 6 10.05 3.79 3.91
CA GLU A 6 10.80 4.26 5.08
C GLU A 6 10.13 3.82 6.40
N ALA A 7 8.81 4.00 6.53
CA ALA A 7 8.05 3.60 7.70
C ALA A 7 8.12 2.08 7.94
N LEU A 8 7.99 1.28 6.88
CA LEU A 8 8.13 -0.17 6.97
C LEU A 8 9.56 -0.60 7.30
N GLY A 9 10.56 0.04 6.68
CA GLY A 9 11.97 -0.22 6.99
C GLY A 9 12.30 0.03 8.45
N GLU A 10 11.72 1.06 9.08
CA GLU A 10 11.86 1.27 10.52
C GLU A 10 11.26 0.13 11.34
N ALA A 11 10.06 -0.34 10.99
CA ALA A 11 9.42 -1.46 11.66
C ALA A 11 10.19 -2.77 11.48
N HIS A 12 10.64 -3.07 10.26
CA HIS A 12 11.40 -4.27 9.93
C HIS A 12 12.73 -4.33 10.69
N ARG A 13 13.44 -3.21 10.85
CA ARG A 13 14.65 -3.10 11.70
C ARG A 13 14.39 -3.41 13.18
N LYS A 14 13.13 -3.27 13.63
CA LYS A 14 12.68 -3.64 14.98
C LYS A 14 12.09 -5.06 15.03
N ASN A 15 12.26 -5.85 13.97
CA ASN A 15 11.67 -7.19 13.79
C ASN A 15 10.14 -7.19 13.85
N LEU A 16 9.50 -6.09 13.43
CA LEU A 16 8.04 -5.96 13.36
C LEU A 16 7.59 -5.97 11.90
N LEU A 17 6.77 -6.98 11.55
CA LEU A 17 6.09 -7.06 10.26
C LEU A 17 4.71 -6.40 10.35
N HIS A 18 4.29 -5.71 9.29
CA HIS A 18 3.00 -5.05 9.26
C HIS A 18 1.85 -6.04 9.03
N ARG A 19 1.98 -6.94 8.04
CA ARG A 19 1.04 -8.03 7.70
C ARG A 19 -0.36 -7.61 7.23
N ASP A 20 -0.75 -6.34 7.36
CA ASP A 20 -2.05 -5.82 6.88
C ASP A 20 -1.89 -4.57 6.02
N ILE A 21 -0.95 -4.56 5.07
CA ILE A 21 -0.77 -3.42 4.17
C ILE A 21 -1.94 -3.34 3.19
N LYS A 22 -2.64 -2.20 3.22
CA LYS A 22 -3.79 -1.89 2.35
C LYS A 22 -4.02 -0.37 2.35
N PRO A 23 -4.77 0.19 1.38
CA PRO A 23 -4.99 1.64 1.29
C PRO A 23 -5.61 2.22 2.57
N ALA A 24 -6.54 1.50 3.20
CA ALA A 24 -7.19 1.93 4.43
C ALA A 24 -6.24 2.07 5.65
N ASN A 25 -5.02 1.54 5.58
CA ASN A 25 -4.01 1.64 6.63
C ASN A 25 -2.88 2.64 6.28
N ILE A 26 -2.93 3.30 5.11
CA ILE A 26 -1.94 4.27 4.65
C ILE A 26 -2.61 5.63 4.52
N PHE A 27 -2.34 6.52 5.47
CA PHE A 27 -2.97 7.83 5.54
C PHE A 27 -2.03 8.91 5.03
N ALA A 28 -2.50 9.75 4.13
CA ALA A 28 -1.86 11.03 3.84
C ALA A 28 -2.41 12.09 4.80
N ALA A 29 -1.52 12.86 5.45
CA ALA A 29 -1.90 13.85 6.45
C ALA A 29 -1.18 15.18 6.24
N ASN A 30 -1.81 16.25 6.73
CA ASN A 30 -1.15 17.53 6.99
C ASN A 30 -0.70 17.57 8.45
N ARG A 31 0.61 17.70 8.68
CA ARG A 31 1.22 17.83 10.02
C ARG A 31 1.97 19.15 10.10
N GLY A 32 1.42 20.12 10.84
CA GLY A 32 2.11 21.38 11.11
C GLY A 32 2.49 22.18 9.86
N GLY A 33 1.65 22.15 8.81
CA GLY A 33 1.91 22.83 7.53
C GLY A 33 2.74 22.00 6.54
N VAL A 34 3.18 20.81 6.92
CA VAL A 34 3.77 19.82 6.01
C VAL A 34 2.66 18.94 5.46
N TYR A 35 2.44 18.99 4.15
CA TYR A 35 1.45 18.20 3.43
C TYR A 35 2.04 16.86 2.98
N ASP A 36 1.16 15.91 2.61
CA ASP A 36 1.51 14.55 2.19
C ASP A 36 2.41 13.77 3.16
N VAL A 37 2.23 13.99 4.46
CA VAL A 37 2.89 13.18 5.47
C VAL A 37 2.19 11.83 5.55
N VAL A 38 2.87 10.78 5.13
CA VAL A 38 2.33 9.42 5.18
C VAL A 38 2.40 8.88 6.60
N LYS A 39 1.30 8.27 7.05
CA LYS A 39 1.22 7.54 8.32
C LYS A 39 0.72 6.13 8.04
N LEU A 40 1.49 5.16 8.51
CA LEU A 40 1.10 3.76 8.48
C LEU A 40 0.42 3.39 9.81
N LEU A 41 -0.79 2.84 9.73
CA LEU A 41 -1.62 2.49 10.88
C LEU A 41 -1.90 0.99 10.92
N ASP A 42 -2.34 0.49 12.08
CA ASP A 42 -2.88 -0.84 12.28
C ASP A 42 -1.97 -1.98 11.81
N PHE A 43 -0.83 -2.12 12.51
CA PHE A 43 -0.02 -3.32 12.43
C PHE A 43 -0.89 -4.53 12.76
N GLY A 44 -0.85 -5.56 11.92
CA GLY A 44 -1.66 -6.77 12.01
C GLY A 44 -1.34 -7.69 13.19
N LEU A 45 -0.87 -7.14 14.31
CA LEU A 45 -0.43 -7.83 15.53
C LEU A 45 -1.51 -8.73 16.15
N ALA A 46 -2.79 -8.44 15.89
CA ALA A 46 -3.92 -9.21 16.39
C ALA A 46 -4.47 -10.26 15.40
N LYS A 47 -3.90 -10.36 14.19
CA LYS A 47 -4.42 -11.26 13.16
C LYS A 47 -3.75 -12.63 13.24
N PRO A 48 -4.52 -13.72 13.42
CA PRO A 48 -3.97 -15.06 13.27
C PRO A 48 -3.31 -15.21 11.89
N LEU A 49 -2.14 -15.83 11.84
CA LEU A 49 -1.63 -16.42 10.59
C LEU A 49 -2.56 -17.60 10.28
N ALA A 50 -3.74 -17.32 9.72
CA ALA A 50 -4.71 -18.36 9.48
C ALA A 50 -4.14 -19.29 8.40
N ASN A 51 -4.06 -20.58 8.71
CA ASN A 51 -4.09 -21.63 7.70
C ASN A 51 -5.45 -21.53 7.01
N PHE A 52 -5.59 -20.69 5.99
CA PHE A 52 -6.87 -20.50 5.28
C PHE A 52 -7.36 -21.78 4.57
N ALA A 53 -6.50 -22.80 4.47
CA ALA A 53 -6.86 -24.16 4.05
C ALA A 53 -7.64 -24.95 5.14
N GLU A 54 -7.46 -24.66 6.42
CA GLU A 54 -8.14 -25.33 7.56
C GLU A 54 -9.08 -24.41 8.35
N ALA A 55 -8.85 -23.08 8.30
CA ALA A 55 -9.71 -22.07 8.87
C ALA A 55 -10.93 -21.94 7.97
N GLY A 56 -11.90 -22.83 8.23
CA GLY A 56 -13.26 -22.67 7.77
C GLY A 56 -13.67 -21.21 7.92
N ILE A 57 -14.22 -20.68 6.83
CA ILE A 57 -15.20 -19.61 6.80
C ILE A 57 -15.69 -19.37 8.23
N THR A 58 -15.37 -18.20 8.82
CA THR A 58 -15.93 -17.85 10.14
C THR A 58 -17.44 -18.08 10.08
N GLN A 59 -18.10 -18.41 11.19
CA GLN A 59 -19.53 -18.78 11.18
C GLN A 59 -20.45 -17.75 10.47
N ASP A 60 -19.95 -16.53 10.20
CA ASP A 60 -20.61 -15.44 9.48
C ASP A 60 -20.08 -15.15 8.05
N GLY A 61 -19.26 -16.02 7.45
CA GLY A 61 -18.80 -15.83 6.06
C GLY A 61 -17.64 -14.85 5.86
N THR A 62 -17.04 -14.32 6.93
CA THR A 62 -16.09 -13.20 6.87
C THR A 62 -14.64 -13.67 6.89
N ILE A 63 -13.92 -13.42 5.79
CA ILE A 63 -12.47 -13.58 5.75
C ILE A 63 -11.82 -12.43 6.52
N THR A 64 -10.93 -12.77 7.45
CA THR A 64 -10.20 -11.77 8.25
C THR A 64 -9.00 -11.26 7.45
N GLY A 65 -9.05 -9.99 7.05
CA GLY A 65 -8.09 -9.37 6.12
C GLY A 65 -8.78 -8.93 4.83
N SER A 66 -8.11 -8.11 4.00
CA SER A 66 -8.60 -7.81 2.65
C SER A 66 -7.86 -8.73 1.67
N PRO A 67 -8.47 -9.81 1.16
CA PRO A 67 -7.83 -10.79 0.28
C PRO A 67 -7.14 -10.15 -0.93
N LEU A 68 -7.64 -8.97 -1.34
CA LEU A 68 -7.16 -8.17 -2.45
C LEU A 68 -5.71 -7.68 -2.29
N PHE A 69 -5.16 -7.66 -1.07
CA PHE A 69 -3.83 -7.11 -0.78
C PHE A 69 -2.90 -8.10 -0.08
N MET A 70 -3.29 -9.38 0.03
CA MET A 70 -2.47 -10.39 0.69
C MET A 70 -1.30 -10.84 -0.19
N SER A 71 -0.18 -11.17 0.45
CA SER A 71 0.95 -11.83 -0.22
C SER A 71 0.69 -13.33 -0.48
N PRO A 72 1.41 -13.96 -1.43
CA PRO A 72 1.29 -15.40 -1.69
C PRO A 72 1.57 -16.26 -0.46
N GLU A 73 2.55 -15.87 0.36
CA GLU A 73 2.91 -16.56 1.61
C GLU A 73 1.76 -16.50 2.63
N GLN A 74 1.12 -15.34 2.76
CA GLN A 74 -0.05 -15.18 3.63
C GLN A 74 -1.30 -15.89 3.11
N ALA A 75 -1.47 -15.94 1.79
CA ALA A 75 -2.61 -16.60 1.16
C ALA A 75 -2.51 -18.14 1.21
N SER A 76 -1.30 -18.68 1.05
CA SER A 76 -1.04 -20.13 1.11
C SER A 76 -0.95 -20.63 2.55
N GLY A 77 -0.27 -19.89 3.44
CA GLY A 77 0.07 -20.36 4.78
C GLY A 77 1.22 -21.37 4.82
N ASP A 78 1.77 -21.76 3.65
CA ASP A 78 2.80 -22.79 3.54
C ASP A 78 4.19 -22.30 4.00
N THR A 79 4.43 -21.00 3.87
CA THR A 79 5.69 -20.35 4.23
C THR A 79 5.45 -19.19 5.19
N PRO A 80 6.31 -18.99 6.20
CA PRO A 80 6.19 -17.85 7.11
C PRO A 80 6.35 -16.53 6.37
N ALA A 81 5.42 -15.60 6.60
CA ALA A 81 5.54 -14.24 6.09
C ALA A 81 6.76 -13.52 6.70
N ASP A 82 7.52 -12.82 5.85
CA ASP A 82 8.66 -11.99 6.22
C ASP A 82 8.50 -10.55 5.69
N ALA A 83 9.57 -9.75 5.73
CA ALA A 83 9.54 -8.36 5.25
C ALA A 83 9.10 -8.24 3.77
N ARG A 84 9.37 -9.26 2.95
CA ARG A 84 9.04 -9.31 1.52
C ARG A 84 7.56 -9.59 1.27
N SER A 85 6.85 -10.11 2.27
CA SER A 85 5.39 -10.17 2.25
C SER A 85 4.76 -8.78 2.37
N ASP A 86 5.32 -7.89 3.20
CA ASP A 86 4.88 -6.48 3.25
C ASP A 86 5.21 -5.73 1.95
N ILE A 87 6.36 -6.02 1.33
CA ILE A 87 6.76 -5.46 0.02
C ILE A 87 5.76 -5.87 -1.07
N TYR A 88 5.35 -7.15 -1.11
CA TYR A 88 4.34 -7.60 -2.05
C TYR A 88 3.03 -6.83 -1.87
N ALA A 89 2.51 -6.77 -0.65
CA ALA A 89 1.27 -6.07 -0.35
C ALA A 89 1.36 -4.56 -0.67
N LEU A 90 2.53 -3.95 -0.45
CA LEU A 90 2.81 -2.59 -0.86
C LEU A 90 2.82 -2.43 -2.39
N GLY A 91 3.33 -3.42 -3.12
CA GLY A 91 3.21 -3.52 -4.58
C GLY A 91 1.76 -3.58 -5.06
N VAL A 92 0.89 -4.34 -4.38
CA VAL A 92 -0.55 -4.37 -4.69
C VAL A 92 -1.19 -2.99 -4.44
N VAL A 93 -0.81 -2.30 -3.36
CA VAL A 93 -1.27 -0.91 -3.12
C VAL A 93 -0.81 0.01 -4.24
N ALA A 94 0.45 -0.07 -4.67
CA ALA A 94 0.97 0.75 -5.77
C ALA A 94 0.20 0.48 -7.08
N TYR A 95 -0.05 -0.79 -7.40
CA TYR A 95 -0.84 -1.20 -8.54
C TYR A 95 -2.25 -0.60 -8.49
N TYR A 96 -2.90 -0.67 -7.32
CA TYR A 96 -4.23 -0.09 -7.10
C TYR A 96 -4.25 1.43 -7.30
N LEU A 97 -3.24 2.14 -6.78
CA LEU A 97 -3.15 3.60 -6.91
C LEU A 97 -2.93 4.03 -8.37
N LEU A 98 -2.19 3.25 -9.15
CA LEU A 98 -1.88 3.58 -10.55
C LEU A 98 -3.02 3.21 -11.51
N SER A 99 -3.70 2.08 -11.28
CA SER A 99 -4.73 1.57 -12.20
C SER A 99 -6.17 1.78 -11.72
N GLY A 100 -6.37 2.23 -10.48
CA GLY A 100 -7.68 2.37 -9.84
C GLY A 100 -8.32 1.06 -9.36
N LYS A 101 -7.66 -0.09 -9.55
CA LYS A 101 -8.16 -1.43 -9.15
C LYS A 101 -7.02 -2.36 -8.73
N PRO A 102 -7.26 -3.32 -7.82
CA PRO A 102 -6.24 -4.29 -7.46
C PRO A 102 -5.92 -5.22 -8.66
N PRO A 103 -4.74 -5.87 -8.68
CA PRO A 103 -4.34 -6.76 -9.77
C PRO A 103 -5.29 -7.96 -9.93
N PHE A 104 -5.89 -8.42 -8.83
CA PHE A 104 -6.86 -9.52 -8.83
C PHE A 104 -8.14 -9.09 -8.10
N MET A 105 -9.27 -9.35 -8.75
CA MET A 105 -10.60 -9.07 -8.22
C MET A 105 -11.55 -10.16 -8.70
N ASP A 106 -12.28 -10.77 -7.77
CA ASP A 106 -13.30 -11.78 -8.02
C ASP A 106 -14.34 -11.67 -6.89
N GLU A 107 -15.60 -12.03 -7.18
CA GLU A 107 -16.66 -12.08 -6.17
C GLU A 107 -16.39 -13.14 -5.10
N ASN A 108 -15.69 -14.21 -5.46
CA ASN A 108 -15.24 -15.24 -4.54
C ASN A 108 -13.84 -14.92 -4.01
N PRO A 109 -13.70 -14.59 -2.73
CA PRO A 109 -12.40 -14.30 -2.12
C PRO A 109 -11.35 -15.41 -2.25
N MET A 110 -11.75 -16.69 -2.28
CA MET A 110 -10.82 -17.80 -2.45
C MET A 110 -10.14 -17.76 -3.82
N ARG A 111 -10.85 -17.29 -4.86
CA ARG A 111 -10.26 -17.11 -6.20
C ARG A 111 -9.27 -15.96 -6.23
N VAL A 112 -9.49 -14.92 -5.43
CA VAL A 112 -8.52 -13.83 -5.23
C VAL A 112 -7.25 -14.37 -4.57
N LEU A 113 -7.37 -15.15 -3.50
CA LEU A 113 -6.23 -15.79 -2.84
C LEU A 113 -5.44 -16.71 -3.78
N ILE A 114 -6.13 -17.58 -4.52
CA ILE A 114 -5.50 -18.46 -5.52
C ILE A 114 -4.79 -17.64 -6.60
N SER A 115 -5.36 -16.51 -7.03
CA SER A 115 -4.73 -15.63 -8.02
C SER A 115 -3.44 -15.00 -7.47
N HIS A 116 -3.43 -14.58 -6.20
CA HIS A 116 -2.21 -14.13 -5.56
C HIS A 116 -1.13 -15.22 -5.53
N ILE A 117 -1.49 -16.48 -5.33
CA ILE A 117 -0.55 -17.62 -5.31
C ILE A 117 -0.04 -17.98 -6.72
N GLN A 118 -0.92 -18.01 -7.73
CA GLN A 118 -0.64 -18.74 -8.98
C GLN A 118 -0.61 -17.88 -10.25
N ARG A 119 -1.27 -16.71 -10.27
CA ARG A 119 -1.43 -15.92 -11.49
C ARG A 119 -0.52 -14.72 -11.51
N ASP A 120 0.17 -14.50 -12.61
CA ASP A 120 0.86 -13.22 -12.83
C ASP A 120 -0.16 -12.07 -12.93
N PRO A 121 0.13 -10.91 -12.32
CA PRO A 121 -0.73 -9.74 -12.46
C PRO A 121 -0.72 -9.25 -13.91
N PRO A 122 -1.83 -8.68 -14.41
CA PRO A 122 -1.83 -7.95 -15.68
C PRO A 122 -0.78 -6.84 -15.67
N ALA A 123 -0.29 -6.44 -16.84
CA ALA A 123 0.62 -5.30 -16.92
C ALA A 123 -0.13 -4.01 -16.57
N LEU A 124 0.54 -3.06 -15.91
CA LEU A 124 -0.08 -1.77 -15.62
C LEU A 124 -0.37 -0.99 -16.91
N SER A 125 0.49 -1.13 -17.91
CA SER A 125 0.32 -0.58 -19.26
C SER A 125 -0.95 -1.08 -19.97
N ASP A 126 -1.48 -2.25 -19.59
CA ASP A 126 -2.76 -2.76 -20.11
C ASP A 126 -3.97 -1.95 -19.57
N HIS A 127 -3.77 -1.22 -18.47
CA HIS A 127 -4.79 -0.34 -17.89
C HIS A 127 -4.63 1.10 -18.35
N ASP A 128 -3.40 1.60 -18.38
CA ASP A 128 -3.09 2.93 -18.88
C ASP A 128 -1.68 3.00 -19.46
N SER A 129 -1.59 3.22 -20.78
CA SER A 129 -0.33 3.38 -21.51
C SER A 129 0.50 4.61 -21.09
N GLN A 130 -0.08 5.53 -20.31
CA GLN A 130 0.61 6.70 -19.78
C GLN A 130 1.41 6.39 -18.51
N ILE A 131 1.22 5.22 -17.90
CA ILE A 131 2.01 4.79 -16.74
C ILE A 131 3.48 4.64 -17.17
N PRO A 132 4.42 5.34 -16.54
CA PRO A 132 5.85 5.21 -16.86
C PRO A 132 6.35 3.79 -16.66
N ALA A 133 7.08 3.27 -17.65
CA ALA A 133 7.58 1.90 -17.67
C ALA A 133 8.51 1.58 -16.48
N ASP A 134 9.33 2.54 -16.06
CA ASP A 134 10.21 2.40 -14.91
C ASP A 134 9.44 2.23 -13.58
N ILE A 135 8.30 2.91 -13.42
CA ILE A 135 7.41 2.72 -12.26
C ILE A 135 6.73 1.34 -12.34
N GLU A 136 6.26 0.96 -13.53
CA GLU A 136 5.66 -0.36 -13.75
C GLU A 136 6.65 -1.48 -13.37
N ASP A 137 7.89 -1.41 -13.83
CA ASP A 137 8.93 -2.40 -13.53
C ASP A 137 9.12 -2.59 -12.02
N VAL A 138 9.13 -1.48 -11.25
CA VAL A 138 9.22 -1.53 -9.79
C VAL A 138 8.00 -2.23 -9.17
N VAL A 139 6.79 -1.86 -9.60
CA VAL A 139 5.55 -2.46 -9.08
C VAL A 139 5.48 -3.95 -9.42
N MET A 140 5.76 -4.32 -10.67
CA MET A 140 5.70 -5.69 -11.15
C MET A 140 6.76 -6.57 -10.49
N ARG A 141 7.94 -6.01 -10.15
CA ARG A 141 8.94 -6.72 -9.35
C ARG A 141 8.46 -7.01 -7.92
N CYS A 142 7.71 -6.10 -7.30
CA CYS A 142 7.13 -6.35 -5.97
C CYS A 142 6.11 -7.51 -6.01
N LEU A 143 5.42 -7.69 -7.14
CA LEU A 143 4.35 -8.68 -7.34
C LEU A 143 4.84 -10.05 -7.80
N GLN A 144 6.16 -10.27 -7.86
CA GLN A 144 6.72 -11.60 -8.12
C GLN A 144 6.24 -12.61 -7.09
N LYS A 145 5.91 -13.83 -7.52
CA LYS A 145 5.35 -14.86 -6.63
C LYS A 145 6.39 -15.39 -5.67
N ASP A 146 7.58 -15.66 -6.18
CA ASP A 146 8.73 -16.05 -5.38
C ASP A 146 9.32 -14.82 -4.67
N PRO A 147 9.38 -14.79 -3.31
CA PRO A 147 10.02 -13.71 -2.55
C PRO A 147 11.47 -13.43 -2.95
N GLU A 148 12.22 -14.42 -3.43
CA GLU A 148 13.62 -14.24 -3.85
C GLU A 148 13.74 -13.34 -5.10
N HIS A 149 12.70 -13.26 -5.94
CA HIS A 149 12.67 -12.39 -7.11
C HIS A 149 12.18 -10.96 -6.80
N ARG A 150 11.73 -10.69 -5.56
CA ARG A 150 11.28 -9.36 -5.13
C ARG A 150 12.47 -8.47 -4.72
N PHE A 151 12.17 -7.23 -4.33
CA PHE A 151 13.11 -6.46 -3.50
C PHE A 151 13.30 -7.17 -2.16
N GLN A 152 14.54 -7.26 -1.70
CA GLN A 152 14.86 -8.01 -0.48
C GLN A 152 14.60 -7.20 0.80
N ASP A 153 14.55 -5.88 0.67
CA ASP A 153 14.14 -4.97 1.73
C ASP A 153 13.45 -3.73 1.14
N THR A 154 12.83 -2.95 2.03
CA THR A 154 12.11 -1.73 1.66
C THR A 154 13.03 -0.59 1.25
N GLU A 155 14.31 -0.63 1.62
CA GLU A 155 15.31 0.33 1.17
C GLU A 155 15.59 0.14 -0.33
N ALA A 156 15.76 -1.09 -0.80
CA ALA A 156 15.96 -1.41 -2.21
C ALA A 156 14.74 -0.98 -3.06
N MET A 157 13.52 -1.16 -2.54
CA MET A 157 12.31 -0.66 -3.19
C MET A 157 12.27 0.88 -3.20
N TYR A 158 12.65 1.53 -2.09
CA TYR A 158 12.73 2.98 -2.01
C TYR A 158 13.69 3.54 -3.07
N GLN A 159 14.90 2.99 -3.17
CA GLN A 159 15.91 3.46 -4.12
C GLN A 159 15.41 3.29 -5.56
N ALA A 160 14.80 2.14 -5.88
CA ALA A 160 14.24 1.92 -7.20
C ALA A 160 13.13 2.93 -7.55
N LEU A 161 12.27 3.29 -6.60
CA LEU A 161 11.27 4.37 -6.78
C LEU A 161 11.90 5.76 -6.90
N ALA A 162 12.99 6.01 -6.18
CA ALA A 162 13.71 7.28 -6.21
C ALA A 162 14.42 7.52 -7.54
N ASP A 163 14.88 6.44 -8.19
CA ASP A 163 15.56 6.45 -9.49
C ASP A 163 14.58 6.59 -10.68
N CYS A 164 13.28 6.36 -10.48
CA CYS A 164 12.27 6.58 -11.53
C CYS A 164 12.26 8.05 -11.99
N ALA A 165 12.04 8.28 -13.27
CA ALA A 165 12.03 9.61 -13.88
C ALA A 165 10.93 10.53 -13.31
N ALA A 166 9.85 9.96 -12.80
CA ALA A 166 8.77 10.72 -12.16
C ALA A 166 9.10 11.18 -10.73
N SER A 167 10.19 10.67 -10.14
CA SER A 167 10.63 11.05 -8.81
C SER A 167 10.93 12.54 -8.74
N GLY A 168 10.42 13.21 -7.71
CA GLY A 168 10.60 14.65 -7.52
C GLY A 168 9.71 15.58 -8.36
N LEU A 169 8.92 15.05 -9.32
CA LEU A 169 7.98 15.87 -10.08
C LEU A 169 6.84 16.44 -9.21
N TRP A 170 6.41 15.69 -8.19
CA TRP A 170 5.43 16.16 -7.21
C TRP A 170 6.11 16.98 -6.11
N THR A 171 5.96 18.30 -6.17
CA THR A 171 6.63 19.22 -5.24
C THR A 171 5.79 19.51 -3.99
N ARG A 172 6.44 20.03 -2.94
CA ARG A 172 5.74 20.48 -1.72
C ARG A 172 4.73 21.60 -1.98
N GLU A 173 4.97 22.43 -2.99
CA GLU A 173 4.05 23.49 -3.39
C GLU A 173 2.80 22.91 -4.07
N MET A 174 2.99 21.94 -4.97
CA MET A 174 1.87 21.21 -5.59
C MET A 174 1.03 20.48 -4.53
N ALA A 175 1.69 19.83 -3.57
CA ALA A 175 1.03 19.22 -2.43
C ALA A 175 0.17 20.24 -1.67
N ARG A 176 0.74 21.37 -1.27
CA ARG A 176 0.00 22.45 -0.58
C ARG A 176 -1.23 22.87 -1.38
N ASN A 177 -1.05 23.21 -2.65
CA ASN A 177 -2.13 23.69 -3.52
C ASN A 177 -3.24 22.63 -3.65
N TRP A 178 -2.87 21.36 -3.83
CA TRP A 178 -3.83 20.28 -3.90
C TRP A 178 -4.64 20.15 -2.61
N TRP A 179 -3.99 20.20 -1.44
CA TRP A 179 -4.68 20.11 -0.15
C TRP A 179 -5.54 21.34 0.16
N GLU A 180 -5.15 22.52 -0.28
CA GLU A 180 -5.97 23.74 -0.14
C GLU A 180 -7.22 23.69 -1.03
N CYS A 181 -7.13 23.09 -2.22
CA CYS A 181 -8.28 22.92 -3.11
C CYS A 181 -9.15 21.71 -2.72
N ASN A 182 -8.55 20.59 -2.32
CA ASN A 182 -9.21 19.28 -2.20
C ASN A 182 -9.25 18.71 -0.77
N GLY A 183 -8.59 19.36 0.19
CA GLY A 183 -8.57 18.92 1.59
C GLY A 183 -9.94 19.04 2.28
N CYS A 184 -10.05 18.43 3.46
CA CYS A 184 -11.31 18.30 4.20
C CYS A 184 -12.06 19.64 4.34
N PRO A 185 -13.30 19.77 3.82
CA PRO A 185 -14.08 21.00 3.88
C PRO A 185 -14.29 21.51 5.32
N HIS A 186 -14.41 20.59 6.28
CA HIS A 186 -14.60 20.92 7.69
C HIS A 186 -13.38 21.62 8.29
N LYS A 187 -12.16 21.24 7.86
CA LYS A 187 -10.92 21.88 8.31
C LYS A 187 -10.78 23.29 7.72
N LYS A 188 -11.17 23.48 6.44
CA LYS A 188 -11.24 24.81 5.83
C LYS A 188 -12.18 25.75 6.58
N ALA A 189 -13.33 25.25 7.03
CA ALA A 189 -14.29 26.02 7.82
C ALA A 189 -13.73 26.40 9.21
N LEU A 190 -13.00 25.49 9.86
CA LEU A 190 -12.33 25.77 11.14
C LEU A 190 -11.18 26.79 10.99
N ASP A 191 -10.36 26.67 9.94
CA ASP A 191 -9.24 27.60 9.69
C ASP A 191 -9.75 29.04 9.40
N VAL A 192 -10.86 29.19 8.68
CA VAL A 192 -11.54 30.49 8.48
C VAL A 192 -12.04 31.05 9.81
N ALA A 193 -12.71 30.24 10.63
CA ALA A 193 -13.22 30.68 11.93
C ALA A 193 -12.11 31.11 12.91
N VAL A 194 -10.95 30.43 12.89
CA VAL A 194 -9.79 30.81 13.71
C VAL A 194 -9.18 32.13 13.22
N PHE A 195 -9.13 32.37 11.90
CA PHE A 195 -8.62 33.62 11.34
C PHE A 195 -9.53 34.81 11.65
N GLU A 196 -10.85 34.62 11.56
CA GLU A 196 -11.84 35.63 11.94
C GLU A 196 -11.77 35.97 13.44
N ALA A 197 -11.61 34.96 14.31
CA ALA A 197 -11.49 35.16 15.76
C ALA A 197 -10.17 35.83 16.19
N SER A 198 -9.12 35.74 15.37
CA SER A 198 -7.80 36.34 15.65
C SER A 198 -7.64 37.76 15.11
N SER A 199 -8.64 38.25 14.37
CA SER A 199 -8.65 39.57 13.72
C SER A 199 -9.44 40.62 14.52
N VAL A 200 -9.76 40.35 15.79
CA VAL A 200 -10.50 41.21 16.73
C VAL A 200 -9.62 41.64 17.90
#